data_AF-A0A1G3LAZ8-F1
#
_entry.id   AF-A0A1G3LAZ8-F1
#
_cell.length_a   1.000
_cell.length_b   1.000
_cell.length_c   1.000
_cell.angle_alpha   90.00
_cell.angle_beta   90.00
_cell.angle_gamma   90.00
#
_symmetry.space_group_name_H-M   'P 1'
#
loop_
_entity.id
_entity.type
_entity.pdbx_description
1 polymer ?
#
loop_
_entity_poly.entity_id
_entity_poly.type
_entity_poly.pdbx_seq_one_letter_code
_entity_poly.pdbx_strand_id
1 'polypeptide(L)'
;MTGTSYNGNAKPYLMDRLHRLHPELHARVVAGELTAHAAAVEAGWRPKTVSMRVDDPRKLSEAIRRHVKPEDVAELARILAADAA
;
A
#
# COMPACT_ATOMS: atom_id res chain seq x y z
N MET A 1 1.95 -32.95 10.27
CA MET A 1 1.70 -31.95 9.21
C MET A 1 1.76 -30.58 9.86
N THR A 2 2.94 -29.94 9.89
CA THR A 2 3.13 -28.60 10.47
C THR A 2 3.94 -27.79 9.47
N GLY A 3 3.28 -26.79 8.86
CA GLY A 3 3.86 -25.95 7.82
C GLY A 3 4.94 -25.04 8.38
N THR A 4 6.14 -25.15 7.83
CA THR A 4 7.26 -24.25 8.08
C THR A 4 6.88 -22.82 7.67
N SER A 5 6.78 -21.91 8.65
CA SER A 5 6.55 -20.49 8.40
C SER A 5 7.82 -19.83 7.85
N TYR A 6 7.90 -19.65 6.53
CA TYR A 6 8.98 -18.94 5.82
C TYR A 6 8.98 -17.40 6.03
N ASN A 7 8.32 -16.88 7.07
CA ASN A 7 8.15 -15.43 7.28
C ASN A 7 9.28 -14.77 8.08
N GLY A 8 10.21 -15.53 8.66
CA GLY A 8 11.31 -14.97 9.46
C GLY A 8 12.31 -14.13 8.65
N ASN A 9 12.58 -14.50 7.40
CA ASN A 9 13.62 -13.86 6.57
C ASN A 9 13.14 -12.63 5.79
N ALA A 10 11.82 -12.44 5.68
CA ALA A 10 11.26 -11.33 4.91
C ALA A 10 11.54 -9.96 5.56
N LYS A 11 11.61 -9.90 6.90
CA LYS A 11 11.86 -8.66 7.64
C LYS A 11 13.35 -8.26 7.61
N PRO A 12 14.33 -9.15 7.89
CA PRO A 12 15.75 -8.83 7.76
C PRO A 12 16.15 -8.44 6.32
N TYR A 13 15.68 -9.18 5.32
CA TYR A 13 15.98 -8.87 3.92
C TYR A 13 15.43 -7.51 3.48
N LEU A 14 14.22 -7.17 3.94
CA LEU A 14 13.61 -5.86 3.65
C LEU A 14 14.41 -4.72 4.30
N MET A 15 14.92 -4.90 5.52
CA MET A 15 15.75 -3.89 6.19
C MET A 15 17.08 -3.68 5.46
N ASP A 16 17.76 -4.76 5.06
CA ASP A 16 18.99 -4.67 4.25
C ASP A 16 18.74 -3.94 2.93
N ARG A 17 17.65 -4.31 2.25
CA ARG A 17 17.26 -3.68 0.99
C ARG A 17 16.95 -2.19 1.17
N LEU A 18 16.21 -1.81 2.23
CA LEU A 18 15.95 -0.39 2.57
C LEU A 18 17.25 0.35 2.84
N HIS A 19 18.17 -0.23 3.61
CA HIS A 19 19.45 0.40 3.91
C HIS A 19 20.25 0.73 2.64
N ARG A 20 20.22 -0.17 1.64
CA ARG A 20 20.97 -0.01 0.38
C ARG A 20 20.33 0.95 -0.62
N LEU A 21 19.00 0.96 -0.73
CA LEU A 21 18.29 1.67 -1.80
C LEU A 21 17.56 2.93 -1.33
N HIS A 22 17.13 2.96 -0.08
CA HIS A 22 16.39 4.06 0.55
C HIS A 22 16.83 4.26 2.01
N PRO A 23 18.09 4.70 2.24
CA PRO A 23 18.64 4.85 3.58
C PRO A 23 17.82 5.80 4.47
N GLU A 24 17.16 6.79 3.88
CA GLU A 24 16.22 7.71 4.55
C GLU A 24 15.01 6.98 5.14
N LEU A 25 14.44 6.02 4.41
CA LEU A 25 13.32 5.22 4.88
C LEU A 25 13.78 4.18 5.91
N HIS A 26 14.98 3.63 5.75
CA HIS A 26 15.59 2.76 6.74
C HIS A 26 15.75 3.47 8.09
N ALA A 27 16.28 4.70 8.10
CA ALA A 27 16.45 5.50 9.31
C ALA A 27 15.12 5.74 10.04
N ARG A 28 14.05 6.06 9.29
CA ARG A 28 12.70 6.27 9.84
C ARG A 28 12.09 5.00 10.45
N VAL A 29 12.40 3.83 9.89
CA VAL A 29 11.98 2.54 10.47
C VAL A 29 12.75 2.23 11.75
N VAL A 30 14.07 2.48 11.78
CA VAL A 30 14.91 2.28 12.97
C VAL A 30 14.50 3.23 14.09
N ALA A 31 14.13 4.47 13.76
CA ALA A 31 13.60 5.46 14.69
C ALA A 31 12.19 5.11 15.21
N GLY A 32 11.52 4.10 14.64
CA GLY A 32 10.17 3.69 15.02
C GLY A 32 9.06 4.61 14.50
N GLU A 33 9.39 5.59 13.65
CA GLU A 33 8.42 6.49 13.02
C GLU A 33 7.59 5.78 11.94
N LEU A 34 8.18 4.79 11.27
CA LEU A 34 7.54 3.98 10.25
C LEU A 34 7.66 2.49 10.56
N THR A 35 6.67 1.72 10.14
CA THR A 35 6.82 0.27 10.08
C THR A 35 7.62 -0.13 8.84
N ALA A 36 8.31 -1.27 8.90
CA ALA A 36 8.99 -1.87 7.76
C ALA A 36 8.08 -1.99 6.52
N HIS A 37 6.81 -2.34 6.73
CA HIS A 37 5.82 -2.44 5.66
C HIS A 37 5.50 -1.06 5.06
N ALA A 38 5.30 -0.04 5.90
CA ALA A 38 5.02 1.32 5.43
C ALA A 38 6.19 1.86 4.60
N ALA A 39 7.42 1.67 5.06
CA ALA A 39 8.62 2.03 4.30
C ALA A 39 8.72 1.27 2.96
N ALA A 40 8.33 0.00 2.91
CA ALA A 40 8.31 -0.75 1.65
C ALA A 40 7.26 -0.23 0.65
N VAL A 41 6.13 0.29 1.15
CA VAL A 41 5.10 0.94 0.31
C VAL A 41 5.59 2.30 -0.16
N GLU A 42 6.24 3.08 0.70
CA GLU A 42 6.82 4.38 0.36
C GLU A 42 7.97 4.26 -0.64
N ALA A 43 8.78 3.20 -0.54
CA ALA A 43 9.80 2.82 -1.51
C ALA A 43 9.24 2.27 -2.84
N GLY A 44 7.91 2.14 -2.98
CA GLY A 44 7.25 1.64 -4.19
C GLY A 44 7.44 0.14 -4.45
N TRP A 45 8.00 -0.62 -3.52
CA TRP A 45 8.19 -2.07 -3.69
C TRP A 45 6.93 -2.87 -3.44
N ARG A 46 5.96 -2.27 -2.74
CA ARG A 46 4.67 -2.88 -2.45
C ARG A 46 3.55 -1.92 -2.83
N PRO A 47 2.49 -2.40 -3.49
CA PRO A 47 1.34 -1.58 -3.76
C PRO A 47 0.66 -1.16 -2.45
N LYS A 48 0.17 0.07 -2.40
CA LYS A 48 -0.66 0.55 -1.30
C LYS A 48 -2.05 -0.04 -1.45
N THR A 49 -2.47 -0.84 -0.48
CA THR A 49 -3.84 -1.34 -0.39
C THR A 49 -4.60 -0.58 0.70
N VAL A 50 -5.87 -0.30 0.45
CA VAL A 50 -6.78 0.31 1.42
C VAL A 50 -8.07 -0.50 1.47
N SER A 51 -8.58 -0.72 2.67
CA SER A 51 -9.87 -1.37 2.87
C SER A 51 -10.97 -0.31 2.78
N MET A 52 -11.98 -0.54 1.95
CA MET A 52 -13.10 0.37 1.74
C MET A 52 -14.43 -0.39 1.86
N ARG A 53 -15.44 0.28 2.41
CA ARG A 53 -16.80 -0.27 2.51
C ARG A 53 -17.49 -0.17 1.15
N VAL A 54 -18.12 -1.26 0.69
CA VAL A 54 -18.75 -1.33 -0.65
C VAL A 54 -20.28 -1.34 -0.63
N ASP A 55 -20.90 -1.38 0.55
CA ASP A 55 -22.37 -1.39 0.72
C ASP A 55 -23.02 -0.01 0.58
N ASP A 56 -22.22 1.07 0.59
CA ASP A 56 -22.70 2.44 0.43
C ASP A 56 -21.84 3.18 -0.61
N PRO A 57 -22.41 3.48 -1.79
CA PRO A 57 -21.71 4.19 -2.87
C PRO A 57 -21.17 5.56 -2.47
N ARG A 58 -21.85 6.29 -1.57
CA ARG A 58 -21.39 7.61 -1.11
C ARG A 58 -20.15 7.47 -0.26
N LYS A 59 -20.15 6.56 0.72
CA LYS A 59 -18.98 6.27 1.57
C LYS A 59 -17.80 5.74 0.74
N LEU A 60 -18.07 4.89 -0.23
CA LEU A 60 -17.05 4.40 -1.15
C LEU A 60 -16.43 5.55 -1.95
N SER A 61 -17.25 6.47 -2.47
CA SER A 61 -16.77 7.64 -3.22
C SER A 61 -15.90 8.58 -2.38
N GLU A 62 -16.25 8.79 -1.11
CA GLU A 62 -15.46 9.60 -0.17
C GLU A 62 -14.10 8.94 0.12
N ALA A 63 -14.08 7.63 0.33
CA ALA A 63 -12.85 6.88 0.57
C ALA A 63 -11.91 6.89 -0.65
N ILE A 64 -12.47 6.72 -1.85
CA ILE A 64 -11.72 6.81 -3.10
C ILE A 64 -11.08 8.19 -3.23
N ARG A 65 -11.84 9.29 -3.06
CA ARG A 65 -11.31 10.66 -3.14
C ARG A 65 -10.21 10.96 -2.13
N ARG A 66 -10.21 10.30 -0.97
CA ARG A 66 -9.19 10.48 0.07
C ARG A 66 -7.88 9.76 -0.24
N HIS A 67 -7.94 8.64 -0.95
CA HIS A 67 -6.80 7.73 -1.09
C HIS A 67 -6.26 7.60 -2.52
N VAL A 68 -7.02 8.02 -3.52
CA VAL A 68 -6.72 7.87 -4.95
C VAL A 68 -6.48 9.26 -5.56
N LYS A 69 -5.53 9.36 -6.49
CA LYS A 69 -5.21 10.63 -7.15
C LYS A 69 -6.35 11.09 -8.06
N PRO A 70 -6.55 12.40 -8.27
CA PRO A 70 -7.63 12.90 -9.14
C PRO A 70 -7.62 12.35 -10.56
N GLU A 71 -6.44 12.12 -11.13
CA GLU A 71 -6.25 11.52 -12.47
C GLU A 71 -6.79 10.09 -12.54
N ASP A 72 -6.44 9.26 -11.55
CA ASP A 72 -6.90 7.88 -11.44
C ASP A 72 -8.41 7.80 -11.13
N VAL A 73 -8.96 8.77 -10.38
CA VAL A 73 -10.40 8.87 -10.11
C VAL A 73 -11.18 9.13 -11.40
N ALA A 74 -10.67 10.01 -12.26
CA ALA A 74 -11.32 10.31 -13.55
C ALA A 74 -11.34 9.08 -14.45
N GLU A 75 -10.23 8.32 -14.49
CA GLU A 75 -10.16 7.08 -15.26
C GLU A 75 -11.09 6.00 -14.69
N LEU A 76 -11.09 5.82 -13.36
CA LEU A 76 -12.01 4.91 -12.68
C LEU A 76 -13.48 5.23 -13.02
N ALA A 77 -13.85 6.50 -13.05
CA ALA A 77 -15.21 6.92 -13.40
C ALA A 77 -15.58 6.54 -14.84
N ARG A 78 -14.64 6.62 -15.79
CA ARG A 78 -14.87 6.17 -17.19
C ARG A 78 -15.10 4.68 -17.27
N ILE A 79 -14.26 3.89 -16.59
CA ILE A 79 -14.37 2.42 -16.56
C ILE A 79 -15.73 2.02 -15.99
N LEU A 80 -16.10 2.57 -14.82
CA LEU A 80 -17.37 2.23 -14.17
C LEU A 80 -18.59 2.67 -14.98
N ALA A 81 -18.52 3.81 -15.67
CA ALA A 81 -19.61 4.26 -16.53
C ALA A 81 -19.82 3.35 -17.75
N ALA A 82 -18.76 2.72 -18.26
CA ALA A 82 -18.85 1.76 -19.36
C ALA A 82 -19.51 0.45 -18.91
N ASP A 83 -19.23 0.00 -17.69
CA ASP A 83 -19.82 -1.23 -17.13
C ASP A 83 -21.31 -1.07 -16.74
N ALA A 84 -21.77 0.17 -16.54
CA ALA A 84 -23.14 0.48 -16.14
C ALA A 84 -24.11 0.67 -17.33
N ALA A 85 -23.63 0.56 -18.56
CA ALA A 85 -24.41 0.72 -19.81
C ALA A 85 -24.97 -0.61 -20.31
#